data_AF-A0A3M1D146-F1
#
_entry.id   AF-A0A3M1D146-F1
#
_cell.length_a   1.000
_cell.length_b   1.000
_cell.length_c   1.000
_cell.angle_alpha   90.00
_cell.angle_beta   90.00
_cell.angle_gamma   90.00
#
_symmetry.space_group_name_H-M   'P 1'
#
loop_
_entity.id
_entity.type
_entity.pdbx_description
1 polymer ?
#
loop_
_entity_poly.entity_id
_entity_poly.type
_entity_poly.pdbx_seq_one_letter_code
_entity_poly.pdbx_strand_id
1 'polypeptide(L)'
;MLVAITLLLASPAAHAGRCDALVKRADRLSAAELPAGFQAVIDCDVDEALAAFPRFMTRANDSDALVALSLTAIDGQVWNPVWAMPGKISDYSVRDIITGQIGEACTSHPAVVQFLEGAYGALRGLDFQQWDDAFIACRSPDLDAWMDERIADPPQVTYDEKYDQLMAILVARRGRDALEPLKAAAIAAADGGPFDSILMRMEEAVAPPLGAEMDPQDKAALEAALVDIAQQVGPEQARAVADRLAAAGAEDQAARLLPVVFPDRHDNGVFTWGGVSIERAECKGVKTAVLHVAEITEPGKRWIVNDEVIEPLRSVKPRLKKCTPEPGDWEVVTTPEPVARGEVDDWARKLAGQWMSRGYEVEIRNEPDIVLP
;
A
#
# COMPACT_ATOMS: atom_id res chain seq x y z
N MET A 1 -65.52 -38.10 -12.25
CA MET A 1 -64.44 -37.94 -13.26
C MET A 1 -63.19 -37.50 -12.52
N LEU A 2 -62.30 -38.45 -12.23
CA LEU A 2 -60.96 -38.16 -11.68
C LEU A 2 -60.00 -38.09 -12.87
N VAL A 3 -59.41 -36.93 -13.10
CA VAL A 3 -58.30 -36.77 -14.05
C VAL A 3 -57.04 -37.18 -13.32
N ALA A 4 -56.49 -38.36 -13.66
CA ALA A 4 -55.19 -38.79 -13.20
C ALA A 4 -54.11 -38.02 -13.99
N ILE A 5 -53.44 -37.07 -13.33
CA ILE A 5 -52.22 -36.44 -13.83
C ILE A 5 -51.09 -37.42 -13.53
N THR A 6 -50.64 -38.13 -14.56
CA THR A 6 -49.45 -38.99 -14.50
C THR A 6 -48.22 -38.08 -14.49
N LEU A 7 -47.68 -37.76 -13.31
CA LEU A 7 -46.32 -37.25 -13.21
C LEU A 7 -45.36 -38.37 -13.61
N LEU A 8 -44.83 -38.30 -14.83
CA LEU A 8 -43.65 -39.05 -15.25
C LEU A 8 -42.45 -38.53 -14.46
N LEU A 9 -42.18 -39.15 -13.31
CA LEU A 9 -40.91 -39.05 -12.63
C LEU A 9 -39.85 -39.68 -13.55
N ALA A 10 -39.06 -38.85 -14.24
CA ALA A 10 -37.87 -39.33 -14.92
C ALA A 10 -36.91 -39.89 -13.86
N SER A 11 -36.60 -41.19 -13.92
CA SER A 11 -35.68 -41.82 -12.97
C SER A 11 -34.28 -41.19 -13.07
N PRO A 12 -33.63 -40.87 -11.94
CA PRO A 12 -32.28 -40.27 -11.91
C PRO A 12 -31.24 -41.02 -12.75
N ALA A 13 -31.36 -42.36 -12.84
CA ALA A 13 -30.47 -43.21 -13.63
C ALA A 13 -30.56 -42.99 -15.16
N ALA A 14 -31.73 -42.61 -15.68
CA ALA A 14 -31.91 -42.33 -17.11
C ALA A 14 -31.36 -40.96 -17.51
N HIS A 15 -31.35 -40.01 -16.56
CA HIS A 15 -30.77 -38.69 -16.73
C HIS A 15 -29.23 -38.76 -16.73
N ALA A 16 -28.63 -39.44 -15.74
CA ALA A 16 -27.19 -39.67 -15.69
C ALA A 16 -26.64 -40.37 -16.95
N GLY A 17 -27.35 -41.40 -17.45
CA GLY A 17 -26.96 -42.09 -18.70
C GLY A 17 -27.02 -41.22 -19.96
N ARG A 18 -27.83 -40.15 -19.96
CA ARG A 18 -27.91 -39.19 -21.07
C ARG A 18 -26.74 -38.20 -21.01
N CYS A 19 -26.37 -37.71 -19.83
CA CYS A 19 -25.25 -36.78 -19.68
C CYS A 19 -23.90 -37.45 -19.97
N ASP A 20 -23.68 -38.70 -19.53
CA ASP A 20 -22.49 -39.50 -19.89
C ASP A 20 -22.36 -39.69 -21.41
N ALA A 21 -23.47 -39.86 -22.14
CA ALA A 21 -23.44 -39.94 -23.60
C ALA A 21 -23.00 -38.62 -24.25
N LEU A 22 -23.38 -37.47 -23.68
CA LEU A 22 -22.94 -36.15 -24.13
C LEU A 22 -21.46 -35.92 -23.83
N VAL A 23 -21.00 -36.32 -22.65
CA VAL A 23 -19.59 -36.30 -22.26
C VAL A 23 -18.74 -37.11 -23.26
N LYS A 24 -19.13 -38.37 -23.54
CA LYS A 24 -18.45 -39.24 -24.52
C LYS A 24 -18.49 -38.70 -25.95
N ARG A 25 -19.52 -37.91 -26.28
CA ARG A 25 -19.61 -37.23 -27.58
C ARG A 25 -18.63 -36.06 -27.64
N ALA A 26 -18.60 -35.21 -26.61
CA ALA A 26 -17.65 -34.11 -26.51
C ALA A 26 -16.19 -34.59 -26.55
N ASP A 27 -15.89 -35.75 -25.95
CA ASP A 27 -14.60 -36.44 -26.02
C ASP A 27 -14.10 -36.76 -27.44
N ARG A 28 -14.97 -36.69 -28.45
CA ARG A 28 -14.64 -36.99 -29.85
C ARG A 28 -14.63 -35.76 -30.75
N LEU A 29 -15.04 -34.60 -30.24
CA LEU A 29 -15.07 -33.35 -30.99
C LEU A 29 -13.67 -32.78 -31.20
N SER A 30 -13.46 -31.99 -32.25
CA SER A 30 -12.23 -31.21 -32.41
C SER A 30 -12.11 -30.13 -31.31
N ALA A 31 -10.92 -29.57 -31.11
CA ALA A 31 -10.71 -28.49 -30.14
C ALA A 31 -11.62 -27.28 -30.40
N ALA A 32 -11.85 -26.93 -31.67
CA ALA A 32 -12.74 -25.83 -32.07
C ALA A 32 -14.23 -26.11 -31.77
N GLU A 33 -14.66 -27.37 -31.81
CA GLU A 33 -16.05 -27.77 -31.53
C GLU A 33 -16.27 -28.11 -30.05
N LEU A 34 -15.19 -28.24 -29.27
CA LEU A 34 -15.23 -28.66 -27.87
C LEU A 34 -16.05 -27.73 -26.97
N PRO A 35 -15.99 -26.38 -27.09
CA PRO A 35 -16.82 -25.48 -26.28
C PRO A 35 -18.33 -25.75 -26.47
N ALA A 36 -18.80 -25.88 -27.71
CA ALA A 36 -20.21 -26.18 -27.97
C ALA A 36 -20.62 -27.57 -27.46
N GLY A 37 -19.73 -28.57 -27.57
CA GLY A 37 -19.96 -29.88 -26.97
C GLY A 37 -20.01 -29.84 -25.45
N PHE A 38 -19.18 -29.00 -24.82
CA PHE A 38 -19.14 -28.82 -23.38
C PHE A 38 -20.36 -28.09 -22.85
N GLN A 39 -20.86 -27.07 -23.56
CA GLN A 39 -22.13 -26.41 -23.24
C GLN A 39 -23.27 -27.42 -23.15
N ALA A 40 -23.34 -28.39 -24.08
CA ALA A 40 -24.37 -29.43 -24.02
C ALA A 40 -24.24 -30.35 -22.79
N VAL A 41 -23.03 -30.53 -22.25
CA VAL A 41 -22.81 -31.25 -20.98
C VAL A 41 -23.30 -30.40 -19.81
N ILE A 42 -22.94 -29.12 -19.76
CA ILE A 42 -23.40 -28.14 -18.74
C ILE A 42 -24.93 -28.10 -18.69
N ASP A 43 -25.57 -27.95 -19.85
CA ASP A 43 -27.04 -27.90 -19.97
C ASP A 43 -27.72 -29.21 -19.52
N CYS A 44 -26.97 -30.31 -19.51
CA CYS A 44 -27.45 -31.60 -19.02
C CYS A 44 -27.33 -31.69 -17.50
N ASP A 45 -26.12 -31.48 -16.98
CA ASP A 45 -25.79 -31.57 -15.56
C ASP A 45 -24.45 -30.86 -15.26
N VAL A 46 -24.46 -29.92 -14.32
CA VAL A 46 -23.29 -29.10 -13.95
C VAL A 46 -22.24 -29.92 -13.19
N ASP A 47 -22.63 -30.92 -12.39
CA ASP A 47 -21.70 -31.77 -11.65
C ASP A 47 -20.92 -32.69 -12.60
N GLU A 48 -21.59 -33.22 -13.62
CA GLU A 48 -20.94 -33.95 -14.72
C GLU A 48 -19.99 -33.04 -15.50
N ALA A 49 -20.37 -31.78 -15.75
CA ALA A 49 -19.50 -30.81 -16.41
C ALA A 49 -18.26 -30.48 -15.57
N LEU A 50 -18.42 -30.28 -14.25
CA LEU A 50 -17.33 -30.09 -13.29
C LEU A 50 -16.35 -31.26 -13.31
N ALA A 51 -16.86 -32.49 -13.30
CA ALA A 51 -16.03 -33.71 -13.36
C ALA A 51 -15.32 -33.87 -14.72
N ALA A 52 -15.97 -33.45 -15.82
CA ALA A 52 -15.46 -33.62 -17.17
C ALA A 52 -14.45 -32.55 -17.60
N PHE A 53 -14.52 -31.32 -17.06
CA PHE A 53 -13.71 -30.18 -17.50
C PHE A 53 -12.20 -30.46 -17.53
N PRO A 54 -11.55 -31.06 -16.50
CA PRO A 54 -10.11 -31.31 -16.52
C PRO A 54 -9.66 -32.18 -17.70
N ARG A 55 -10.51 -33.12 -18.14
CA ARG A 55 -10.24 -33.95 -19.33
C ARG A 55 -10.40 -33.14 -20.63
N PHE A 56 -11.34 -32.21 -20.70
CA PHE A 56 -11.51 -31.37 -21.88
C PHE A 56 -10.40 -30.34 -22.01
N MET A 57 -9.91 -29.80 -20.89
CA MET A 57 -8.75 -28.92 -20.82
C MET A 57 -7.51 -29.53 -21.49
N THR A 58 -7.21 -30.82 -21.27
CA THR A 58 -6.06 -31.47 -21.93
C THR A 58 -6.21 -31.66 -23.43
N ARG A 59 -7.42 -31.45 -23.97
CA ARG A 59 -7.74 -31.56 -25.40
C ARG A 59 -7.83 -30.20 -26.09
N ALA A 60 -8.01 -29.12 -25.34
CA ALA A 60 -7.81 -27.77 -25.82
C ALA A 60 -6.30 -27.55 -26.01
N ASN A 61 -5.83 -27.80 -27.23
CA ASN A 61 -4.42 -27.96 -27.56
C ASN A 61 -3.72 -26.65 -27.97
N ASP A 62 -4.43 -25.52 -27.90
CA ASP A 62 -3.90 -24.17 -28.07
C ASP A 62 -4.62 -23.20 -27.11
N SER A 63 -4.07 -22.00 -26.96
CA SER A 63 -4.58 -20.98 -26.04
C SER A 63 -6.01 -20.55 -26.38
N ASP A 64 -6.34 -20.37 -27.67
CA ASP A 64 -7.66 -19.89 -28.10
C ASP A 64 -8.75 -20.91 -27.77
N ALA A 65 -8.51 -22.19 -28.03
CA ALA A 65 -9.43 -23.27 -27.68
C ALA A 65 -9.62 -23.38 -26.16
N LEU A 66 -8.55 -23.16 -25.38
CA LEU A 66 -8.61 -23.22 -23.93
C LEU A 66 -9.36 -22.03 -23.33
N VAL A 67 -9.17 -20.82 -23.87
CA VAL A 67 -9.95 -19.63 -23.51
C VAL A 67 -11.43 -19.84 -23.83
N ALA A 68 -11.77 -20.29 -25.05
CA ALA A 68 -13.17 -20.51 -25.45
C ALA A 68 -13.86 -21.58 -24.58
N LEU A 69 -13.16 -22.66 -24.25
CA LEU A 69 -13.65 -23.69 -23.33
C LEU A 69 -13.86 -23.12 -21.92
N SER A 70 -12.93 -22.29 -21.43
CA SER A 70 -13.01 -21.67 -20.10
C SER A 70 -14.14 -20.66 -19.99
N LEU A 71 -14.37 -19.83 -21.03
CA LEU A 71 -15.50 -18.90 -21.06
C LEU A 71 -16.84 -19.63 -21.05
N THR A 72 -16.95 -20.73 -21.80
CA THR A 72 -18.14 -21.60 -21.77
C THR A 72 -18.37 -22.17 -20.36
N ALA A 73 -17.29 -22.61 -19.69
CA ALA A 73 -17.36 -23.11 -18.33
C ALA A 73 -17.79 -22.02 -17.33
N ILE A 74 -17.25 -20.81 -17.47
CA ILE A 74 -17.58 -19.65 -16.62
C ILE A 74 -19.05 -19.27 -16.75
N ASP A 75 -19.57 -19.15 -17.98
CA ASP A 75 -20.97 -18.86 -18.25
C ASP A 75 -21.91 -19.95 -17.69
N GLY A 76 -21.46 -21.20 -17.72
CA GLY A 76 -22.14 -22.34 -17.11
C GLY A 76 -21.92 -22.56 -15.62
N GLN A 77 -21.27 -21.62 -14.92
CA GLN A 77 -20.98 -21.70 -13.48
C GLN A 77 -20.07 -22.87 -13.05
N VAL A 78 -19.25 -23.39 -13.96
CA VAL A 78 -18.26 -24.46 -13.72
C VAL A 78 -16.93 -23.83 -13.27
N TRP A 79 -16.91 -23.17 -12.11
CA TRP A 79 -15.79 -22.29 -11.73
C TRP A 79 -14.58 -23.00 -11.14
N ASN A 80 -14.78 -23.92 -10.18
CA ASN A 80 -13.68 -24.57 -9.44
C ASN A 80 -12.56 -25.17 -10.32
N PRO A 81 -12.87 -25.98 -11.35
CA PRO A 81 -11.82 -26.54 -12.20
C PRO A 81 -11.21 -25.48 -13.13
N VAL A 82 -11.92 -24.41 -13.46
CA VAL A 82 -11.37 -23.26 -14.19
C VAL A 82 -10.39 -22.50 -13.29
N TRP A 83 -10.72 -22.20 -12.04
CA TRP A 83 -9.79 -21.56 -11.08
C TRP A 83 -8.47 -22.32 -10.91
N ALA A 84 -8.51 -23.66 -10.98
CA ALA A 84 -7.32 -24.51 -10.88
C ALA A 84 -6.52 -24.64 -12.19
N MET A 85 -7.06 -24.20 -13.32
CA MET A 85 -6.45 -24.34 -14.65
C MET A 85 -5.07 -23.64 -14.75
N PRO A 86 -4.89 -22.39 -14.28
CA PRO A 86 -3.60 -21.71 -14.44
C PRO A 86 -2.44 -22.48 -13.80
N GLY A 87 -2.68 -23.16 -12.67
CA GLY A 87 -1.69 -23.98 -11.98
C GLY A 87 -1.32 -25.29 -12.71
N LYS A 88 -2.00 -25.61 -13.82
CA LYS A 88 -1.70 -26.74 -14.70
C LYS A 88 -0.91 -26.33 -15.94
N ILE A 89 -0.73 -25.03 -16.17
CA ILE A 89 0.03 -24.48 -17.29
C ILE A 89 1.45 -24.17 -16.80
N SER A 90 2.44 -24.93 -17.28
CA SER A 90 3.83 -24.80 -16.82
C SER A 90 4.55 -23.58 -17.37
N ASP A 91 4.13 -23.07 -18.52
CA ASP A 91 4.68 -21.86 -19.12
C ASP A 91 3.95 -20.64 -18.56
N TYR A 92 4.67 -19.85 -17.77
CA TYR A 92 4.14 -18.65 -17.14
C TYR A 92 3.62 -17.63 -18.16
N SER A 93 4.30 -17.43 -19.29
CA SER A 93 3.86 -16.45 -20.29
C SER A 93 2.56 -16.87 -20.95
N VAL A 94 2.41 -18.17 -21.23
CA VAL A 94 1.18 -18.72 -21.82
C VAL A 94 0.02 -18.63 -20.83
N ARG A 95 0.27 -18.91 -19.56
CA ARG A 95 -0.72 -18.80 -18.50
C ARG A 95 -1.26 -17.37 -18.39
N ASP A 96 -0.36 -16.40 -18.32
CA ASP A 96 -0.67 -14.98 -18.14
C ASP A 96 -1.45 -14.44 -19.37
N ILE A 97 -1.10 -14.89 -20.58
CA ILE A 97 -1.89 -14.61 -21.81
C ILE A 97 -3.32 -15.16 -21.70
N ILE A 98 -3.48 -16.42 -21.27
CA ILE A 98 -4.79 -17.06 -21.21
C ILE A 98 -5.69 -16.40 -20.17
N THR A 99 -5.18 -16.14 -18.96
CA THR A 99 -5.94 -15.48 -17.89
C THR A 99 -6.29 -14.04 -18.29
N GLY A 100 -5.34 -13.32 -18.89
CA GLY A 100 -5.59 -12.00 -19.49
C GLY A 100 -6.72 -12.03 -20.52
N GLN A 101 -6.69 -12.93 -21.50
CA GLN A 101 -7.74 -13.07 -22.53
C GLN A 101 -9.12 -13.42 -21.95
N ILE A 102 -9.17 -14.25 -20.89
CA ILE A 102 -10.42 -14.50 -20.16
C ILE A 102 -10.94 -13.20 -19.54
N GLY A 103 -10.06 -12.40 -18.93
CA GLY A 103 -10.39 -11.09 -18.37
C GLY A 103 -10.91 -10.10 -19.42
N GLU A 104 -10.24 -9.96 -20.56
CA GLU A 104 -10.65 -9.08 -21.67
C GLU A 104 -12.08 -9.37 -22.13
N ALA A 105 -12.49 -10.64 -22.08
CA ALA A 105 -13.81 -11.08 -22.50
C ALA A 105 -14.95 -10.66 -21.54
N CYS A 106 -14.68 -10.04 -20.39
CA CYS A 106 -15.69 -9.81 -19.36
C CYS A 106 -16.83 -8.85 -19.78
N THR A 107 -16.62 -8.04 -20.82
CA THR A 107 -17.70 -7.20 -21.38
C THR A 107 -18.67 -8.04 -22.23
N SER A 108 -18.17 -9.02 -22.99
CA SER A 108 -18.99 -9.93 -23.80
C SER A 108 -19.48 -11.16 -23.03
N HIS A 109 -18.84 -11.48 -21.90
CA HIS A 109 -19.19 -12.55 -20.98
C HIS A 109 -19.32 -11.99 -19.55
N PRO A 110 -20.47 -11.41 -19.17
CA PRO A 110 -20.65 -10.77 -17.87
C PRO A 110 -20.43 -11.70 -16.67
N ALA A 111 -20.59 -13.03 -16.85
CA ALA A 111 -20.31 -14.02 -15.81
C ALA A 111 -18.83 -14.04 -15.40
N VAL A 112 -17.91 -13.53 -16.23
CA VAL A 112 -16.49 -13.38 -15.88
C VAL A 112 -16.32 -12.45 -14.67
N VAL A 113 -17.12 -11.39 -14.54
CA VAL A 113 -17.05 -10.50 -13.37
C VAL A 113 -17.35 -11.29 -12.10
N GLN A 114 -18.48 -12.00 -12.06
CA GLN A 114 -18.86 -12.84 -10.90
C GLN A 114 -17.84 -13.96 -10.63
N PHE A 115 -17.25 -14.52 -11.67
CA PHE A 115 -16.19 -15.51 -11.56
C PHE A 115 -14.93 -14.94 -10.89
N LEU A 116 -14.52 -13.71 -11.24
CA LEU A 116 -13.37 -13.04 -10.62
C LEU A 116 -13.67 -12.65 -9.17
N GLU A 117 -14.84 -12.09 -8.88
CA GLU A 117 -15.29 -11.82 -7.51
C GLU A 117 -15.33 -13.09 -6.66
N GLY A 118 -15.80 -14.20 -7.25
CA GLY A 118 -15.78 -15.52 -6.64
C GLY A 118 -14.35 -16.04 -6.42
N ALA A 119 -13.43 -15.78 -7.34
CA ALA A 119 -12.00 -16.14 -7.22
C ALA A 119 -11.39 -15.43 -6.02
N TYR A 120 -11.69 -14.14 -5.85
CA TYR A 120 -11.37 -13.43 -4.62
C TYR A 120 -12.02 -14.14 -3.44
N GLY A 121 -13.31 -14.45 -3.37
CA GLY A 121 -13.86 -15.17 -2.21
C GLY A 121 -13.20 -16.52 -1.89
N ALA A 122 -12.85 -17.32 -2.91
CA ALA A 122 -12.52 -18.74 -2.77
C ALA A 122 -11.02 -19.06 -2.71
N LEU A 123 -10.18 -18.28 -3.39
CA LEU A 123 -8.76 -18.58 -3.58
C LEU A 123 -7.87 -17.91 -2.52
N ARG A 124 -6.63 -18.40 -2.40
CA ARG A 124 -5.61 -17.93 -1.46
C ARG A 124 -4.22 -17.96 -2.09
N GLY A 125 -3.36 -17.04 -1.67
CA GLY A 125 -1.95 -16.95 -2.07
C GLY A 125 -1.76 -17.09 -3.58
N LEU A 126 -0.82 -17.95 -3.98
CA LEU A 126 -0.47 -18.18 -5.38
C LEU A 126 -1.64 -18.56 -6.28
N ASP A 127 -2.68 -19.23 -5.75
CA ASP A 127 -3.84 -19.61 -6.58
C ASP A 127 -4.67 -18.39 -6.95
N PHE A 128 -4.77 -17.39 -6.07
CA PHE A 128 -5.42 -16.12 -6.37
C PHE A 128 -4.56 -15.25 -7.30
N GLN A 129 -3.26 -15.15 -7.00
CA GLN A 129 -2.31 -14.34 -7.79
C GLN A 129 -2.26 -14.74 -9.27
N GLN A 130 -2.46 -16.03 -9.59
CA GLN A 130 -2.50 -16.48 -10.99
C GLN A 130 -3.62 -15.85 -11.83
N TRP A 131 -4.58 -15.18 -11.21
CA TRP A 131 -5.69 -14.49 -11.87
C TRP A 131 -5.47 -12.98 -12.02
N ASP A 132 -4.34 -12.42 -11.60
CA ASP A 132 -4.04 -10.98 -11.65
C ASP A 132 -4.32 -10.39 -13.04
N ASP A 133 -3.81 -11.02 -14.10
CA ASP A 133 -3.98 -10.52 -15.48
C ASP A 133 -5.44 -10.52 -15.92
N ALA A 134 -6.26 -11.47 -15.45
CA ALA A 134 -7.69 -11.48 -15.73
C ALA A 134 -8.39 -10.30 -15.06
N PHE A 135 -8.05 -10.03 -13.79
CA PHE A 135 -8.52 -8.83 -13.13
C PHE A 135 -8.02 -7.57 -13.83
N ILE A 136 -6.75 -7.50 -14.24
CA ILE A 136 -6.17 -6.30 -14.88
C ILE A 136 -6.82 -6.01 -16.24
N ALA A 137 -7.06 -7.06 -17.02
CA ALA A 137 -7.61 -6.93 -18.36
C ALA A 137 -9.12 -6.66 -18.40
N CYS A 138 -9.89 -7.08 -17.39
CA CYS A 138 -11.33 -6.91 -17.37
C CYS A 138 -11.76 -5.44 -17.15
N ARG A 139 -12.11 -4.71 -18.20
CA ARG A 139 -12.57 -3.30 -18.11
C ARG A 139 -14.09 -3.19 -17.91
N SER A 140 -14.61 -3.83 -16.86
CA SER A 140 -16.02 -3.75 -16.47
C SER A 140 -16.26 -2.73 -15.36
N PRO A 141 -17.23 -1.80 -15.49
CA PRO A 141 -17.64 -0.90 -14.41
C PRO A 141 -18.10 -1.62 -13.13
N ASP A 142 -18.71 -2.80 -13.27
CA ASP A 142 -19.20 -3.57 -12.12
C ASP A 142 -18.01 -4.13 -11.31
N LEU A 143 -16.98 -4.63 -12.00
CA LEU A 143 -15.74 -5.07 -11.34
C LEU A 143 -15.03 -3.88 -10.69
N ASP A 144 -15.00 -2.72 -11.35
CA ASP A 144 -14.39 -1.51 -10.81
C ASP A 144 -15.08 -1.05 -9.52
N ALA A 145 -16.42 -1.05 -9.50
CA ALA A 145 -17.19 -0.71 -8.31
C ALA A 145 -16.99 -1.73 -7.18
N TRP A 146 -16.94 -3.02 -7.50
CA TRP A 146 -16.66 -4.07 -6.52
C TRP A 146 -15.24 -3.93 -5.93
N MET A 147 -14.24 -3.64 -6.76
CA MET A 147 -12.87 -3.41 -6.27
C MET A 147 -12.82 -2.21 -5.33
N ASP A 148 -13.47 -1.10 -5.69
CA ASP A 148 -13.52 0.09 -4.84
C ASP A 148 -14.19 -0.19 -3.48
N GLU A 149 -15.29 -0.94 -3.48
CA GLU A 149 -15.95 -1.37 -2.23
C GLU A 149 -15.01 -2.19 -1.35
N ARG A 150 -14.26 -3.13 -1.94
CA ARG A 150 -13.34 -4.00 -1.20
C ARG A 150 -12.11 -3.27 -0.69
N ILE A 151 -11.59 -2.31 -1.45
CA ILE A 151 -10.45 -1.48 -1.05
C ILE A 151 -10.87 -0.49 0.05
N ALA A 152 -12.09 0.04 0.00
CA ALA A 152 -12.57 0.95 1.04
C ALA A 152 -12.80 0.29 2.42
N ASP A 153 -12.83 -1.04 2.50
CA ASP A 153 -13.02 -1.82 3.73
C ASP A 153 -11.77 -2.68 4.05
N PRO A 154 -10.66 -2.05 4.49
CA PRO A 154 -9.42 -2.75 4.75
C PRO A 154 -9.55 -3.70 5.95
N PRO A 155 -8.83 -4.83 5.94
CA PRO A 155 -8.84 -5.76 7.06
C PRO A 155 -8.23 -5.13 8.32
N GLN A 156 -8.75 -5.48 9.49
CA GLN A 156 -8.30 -4.96 10.79
C GLN A 156 -7.09 -5.74 11.32
N VAL A 157 -6.11 -5.95 10.44
CA VAL A 157 -4.80 -6.53 10.73
C VAL A 157 -3.74 -5.77 9.94
N THR A 158 -2.51 -5.73 10.45
CA THR A 158 -1.41 -4.99 9.82
C THR A 158 -0.95 -5.57 8.48
N TYR A 159 -1.32 -6.82 8.18
CA TYR A 159 -1.00 -7.46 6.91
C TYR A 159 -2.05 -8.51 6.54
N ASP A 160 -2.50 -8.44 5.28
CA ASP A 160 -3.31 -9.47 4.63
C ASP A 160 -2.84 -9.60 3.18
N GLU A 161 -2.30 -10.77 2.84
CA GLU A 161 -1.72 -11.07 1.52
C GLU A 161 -2.70 -10.85 0.38
N LYS A 162 -3.98 -11.16 0.61
CA LYS A 162 -5.00 -11.14 -0.42
C LYS A 162 -5.51 -9.74 -0.68
N TYR A 163 -5.65 -8.95 0.38
CA TYR A 163 -5.94 -7.53 0.29
C TYR A 163 -4.79 -6.77 -0.36
N ASP A 164 -3.54 -7.07 0.01
CA ASP A 164 -2.36 -6.49 -0.62
C ASP A 164 -2.28 -6.81 -2.12
N GLN A 165 -2.59 -8.06 -2.49
CA GLN A 165 -2.70 -8.46 -3.89
C GLN A 165 -3.81 -7.69 -4.63
N LEU A 166 -4.98 -7.50 -4.01
CA LEU A 166 -6.07 -6.72 -4.61
C LEU A 166 -5.68 -5.24 -4.83
N MET A 167 -4.95 -4.64 -3.89
CA MET A 167 -4.39 -3.30 -4.07
C MET A 167 -3.39 -3.26 -5.23
N ALA A 168 -2.51 -4.25 -5.36
CA ALA A 168 -1.56 -4.35 -6.47
C ALA A 168 -2.29 -4.42 -7.82
N ILE A 169 -3.35 -5.22 -7.91
CA ILE A 169 -4.22 -5.29 -9.10
C ILE A 169 -4.85 -3.92 -9.40
N LEU A 170 -5.38 -3.22 -8.39
CA LEU A 170 -5.97 -1.89 -8.57
C LEU A 170 -4.95 -0.89 -9.13
N VAL A 171 -3.74 -0.88 -8.56
CA VAL A 171 -2.61 -0.06 -8.99
C VAL A 171 -2.22 -0.38 -10.43
N ALA A 172 -2.05 -1.65 -10.78
CA ALA A 172 -1.72 -2.06 -12.14
C ALA A 172 -2.82 -1.67 -13.16
N ARG A 173 -4.09 -1.67 -12.73
CA ARG A 173 -5.23 -1.30 -13.58
C ARG A 173 -5.35 0.18 -13.84
N ARG A 174 -5.14 1.01 -12.81
CA ARG A 174 -5.54 2.43 -12.79
C ARG A 174 -4.37 3.39 -12.67
N GLY A 175 -3.17 2.92 -12.29
CA GLY A 175 -2.02 3.77 -12.01
C GLY A 175 -2.41 4.87 -11.02
N ARG A 176 -2.11 6.12 -11.36
CA ARG A 176 -2.47 7.31 -10.55
C ARG A 176 -3.94 7.36 -10.15
N ASP A 177 -4.87 6.88 -10.98
CA ASP A 177 -6.30 6.94 -10.67
C ASP A 177 -6.69 5.98 -9.52
N ALA A 178 -5.77 5.13 -9.05
CA ALA A 178 -5.92 4.34 -7.82
C ALA A 178 -5.71 5.16 -6.52
N LEU A 179 -5.17 6.38 -6.58
CA LEU A 179 -4.85 7.16 -5.38
C LEU A 179 -6.09 7.48 -4.53
N GLU A 180 -7.23 7.82 -5.15
CA GLU A 180 -8.46 8.15 -4.41
C GLU A 180 -9.03 6.96 -3.60
N PRO A 181 -9.24 5.76 -4.18
CA PRO A 181 -9.67 4.61 -3.39
C PRO A 181 -8.63 4.18 -2.34
N LEU A 182 -7.32 4.24 -2.66
CA LEU A 182 -6.27 3.92 -1.69
C LEU A 182 -6.20 4.94 -0.54
N LYS A 183 -6.48 6.22 -0.81
CA LYS A 183 -6.60 7.25 0.22
C LYS A 183 -7.72 6.94 1.20
N ALA A 184 -8.91 6.60 0.69
CA ALA A 184 -10.04 6.21 1.54
C ALA A 184 -9.69 4.97 2.39
N ALA A 185 -9.02 3.99 1.78
CA ALA A 185 -8.54 2.80 2.48
C ALA A 185 -7.54 3.14 3.59
N ALA A 186 -6.58 4.03 3.34
CA ALA A 186 -5.57 4.43 4.32
C ALA A 186 -6.23 5.06 5.56
N ILE A 187 -7.20 5.95 5.35
CA ILE A 187 -7.96 6.57 6.45
C ILE A 187 -8.71 5.51 7.26
N ALA A 188 -9.37 4.56 6.59
CA ALA A 188 -10.08 3.47 7.26
C ALA A 188 -9.15 2.48 7.99
N ALA A 189 -7.90 2.33 7.52
CA ALA A 189 -6.90 1.43 8.10
C ALA A 189 -6.08 2.07 9.24
N ALA A 190 -6.27 3.36 9.55
CA ALA A 190 -5.42 4.09 10.49
C ALA A 190 -5.33 3.43 11.87
N ASP A 191 -6.44 2.87 12.36
CA ASP A 191 -6.58 2.30 13.71
C ASP A 191 -6.43 0.76 13.74
N GLY A 192 -5.39 0.23 13.11
CA GLY A 192 -5.01 -1.19 13.22
C GLY A 192 -5.09 -2.02 11.93
N GLY A 193 -5.35 -1.37 10.79
CA GLY A 193 -5.27 -1.98 9.47
C GLY A 193 -3.86 -1.91 8.84
N PRO A 194 -3.73 -2.28 7.56
CA PRO A 194 -2.46 -2.30 6.84
C PRO A 194 -2.08 -0.90 6.31
N PHE A 195 -2.07 0.11 7.20
CA PHE A 195 -1.86 1.52 6.85
C PHE A 195 -0.59 1.74 6.00
N ASP A 196 0.56 1.24 6.47
CA ASP A 196 1.84 1.41 5.77
C ASP A 196 1.89 0.72 4.41
N SER A 197 1.27 -0.45 4.27
CA SER A 197 1.18 -1.16 3.01
C SER A 197 0.32 -0.39 2.02
N ILE A 198 -0.79 0.23 2.46
CA ILE A 198 -1.62 1.08 1.60
C ILE A 198 -0.81 2.29 1.12
N LEU A 199 -0.06 2.96 2.00
CA LEU A 199 0.80 4.09 1.61
C LEU A 199 1.86 3.66 0.58
N MET A 200 2.48 2.48 0.75
CA MET A 200 3.40 1.94 -0.26
C MET A 200 2.72 1.71 -1.61
N ARG A 201 1.49 1.19 -1.63
CA ARG A 201 0.73 1.00 -2.89
C ARG A 201 0.37 2.33 -3.54
N MET A 202 0.14 3.39 -2.76
CA MET A 202 -0.03 4.74 -3.30
C MET A 202 1.24 5.26 -3.97
N GLU A 203 2.41 5.02 -3.38
CA GLU A 203 3.70 5.36 -3.99
C GLU A 203 3.92 4.58 -5.30
N GLU A 204 3.60 3.28 -5.31
CA GLU A 204 3.66 2.44 -6.51
C GLU A 204 2.71 2.91 -7.63
N ALA A 205 1.53 3.44 -7.27
CA ALA A 205 0.54 3.94 -8.23
C ALA A 205 1.07 5.07 -9.12
N VAL A 206 2.05 5.82 -8.62
CA VAL A 206 2.69 6.95 -9.31
C VAL A 206 4.17 6.68 -9.64
N ALA A 207 4.67 5.48 -9.35
CA ALA A 207 6.06 5.17 -9.53
C ALA A 207 6.42 5.17 -11.03
N PRO A 208 7.50 5.86 -11.43
CA PRO A 208 7.95 5.84 -12.81
C PRO A 208 8.58 4.48 -13.16
N PRO A 209 8.74 4.16 -14.46
CA PRO A 209 9.55 3.03 -14.89
C PRO A 209 10.97 3.08 -14.31
N LEU A 210 11.60 1.91 -14.16
CA LEU A 210 12.94 1.80 -13.59
C LEU A 210 13.94 2.73 -14.29
N GLY A 211 14.56 3.62 -13.51
CA GLY A 211 15.56 4.58 -13.99
C GLY A 211 15.00 5.90 -14.55
N ALA A 212 13.69 6.11 -14.50
CA ALA A 212 13.06 7.38 -14.83
C ALA A 212 12.73 8.20 -13.57
N GLU A 213 12.63 9.51 -13.73
CA GLU A 213 12.13 10.43 -12.69
C GLU A 213 10.60 10.41 -12.65
N MET A 214 10.03 10.66 -11.48
CA MET A 214 8.57 10.75 -11.30
C MET A 214 8.03 12.00 -12.00
N ASP A 215 6.91 11.86 -12.70
CA ASP A 215 6.25 13.00 -13.35
C ASP A 215 5.80 14.03 -12.28
N PRO A 216 5.97 15.35 -12.51
CA PRO A 216 5.58 16.36 -11.54
C PRO A 216 4.09 16.34 -11.16
N GLN A 217 3.19 15.95 -12.06
CA GLN A 217 1.76 15.84 -11.77
C GLN A 217 1.50 14.63 -10.86
N ASP A 218 2.18 13.53 -11.12
CA ASP A 218 2.05 12.31 -10.33
C ASP A 218 2.61 12.51 -8.91
N LYS A 219 3.78 13.19 -8.81
CA LYS A 219 4.34 13.64 -7.54
C LYS A 219 3.37 14.54 -6.77
N ALA A 220 2.82 15.57 -7.42
CA ALA A 220 1.88 16.48 -6.78
C ALA A 220 0.58 15.79 -6.34
N ALA A 221 0.09 14.82 -7.12
CA ALA A 221 -1.09 14.04 -6.78
C ALA A 221 -0.86 13.15 -5.55
N LEU A 222 0.30 12.46 -5.49
CA LEU A 222 0.68 11.68 -4.32
C LEU A 222 0.84 12.57 -3.08
N GLU A 223 1.57 13.68 -3.18
CA GLU A 223 1.74 14.62 -2.06
C GLU A 223 0.41 15.14 -1.54
N ALA A 224 -0.51 15.53 -2.43
CA ALA A 224 -1.84 16.00 -2.05
C ALA A 224 -2.65 14.91 -1.35
N ALA A 225 -2.62 13.68 -1.86
CA ALA A 225 -3.32 12.56 -1.25
C ALA A 225 -2.76 12.22 0.14
N LEU A 226 -1.44 12.22 0.30
CA LEU A 226 -0.77 12.00 1.59
C LEU A 226 -1.13 13.08 2.61
N VAL A 227 -1.09 14.36 2.22
CA VAL A 227 -1.49 15.46 3.11
C VAL A 227 -2.96 15.32 3.55
N ASP A 228 -3.85 14.95 2.63
CA ASP A 228 -5.28 14.73 2.94
C ASP A 228 -5.49 13.57 3.93
N ILE A 229 -4.76 12.46 3.77
CA ILE A 229 -4.77 11.34 4.74
C ILE A 229 -4.32 11.86 6.11
N ALA A 230 -3.15 12.50 6.17
CA ALA A 230 -2.55 12.94 7.42
C ALA A 230 -3.48 13.87 8.22
N GLN A 231 -4.27 14.71 7.54
CA GLN A 231 -5.24 15.61 8.18
C GLN A 231 -6.46 14.90 8.79
N GLN A 232 -6.70 13.64 8.43
CA GLN A 232 -7.89 12.86 8.83
C GLN A 232 -7.57 11.70 9.78
N VAL A 233 -6.29 11.45 10.07
CA VAL A 233 -5.83 10.35 10.93
C VAL A 233 -5.23 10.85 12.24
N GLY A 234 -4.92 9.94 13.16
CA GLY A 234 -4.29 10.26 14.45
C GLY A 234 -2.85 10.81 14.31
N PRO A 235 -2.30 11.46 15.36
CA PRO A 235 -0.97 12.08 15.32
C PRO A 235 0.16 11.13 14.92
N GLU A 236 0.09 9.87 15.33
CA GLU A 236 1.11 8.85 15.00
C GLU A 236 1.12 8.53 13.49
N GLN A 237 -0.05 8.27 12.90
CA GLN A 237 -0.20 8.01 11.47
C GLN A 237 0.14 9.26 10.65
N ALA A 238 -0.29 10.45 11.11
CA ALA A 238 0.07 11.71 10.48
C ALA A 238 1.59 11.93 10.48
N ARG A 239 2.29 11.52 11.56
CA ARG A 239 3.75 11.57 11.63
C ARG A 239 4.39 10.65 10.59
N ALA A 240 3.92 9.41 10.48
CA ALA A 240 4.43 8.47 9.49
C ALA A 240 4.29 9.02 8.06
N VAL A 241 3.17 9.68 7.75
CA VAL A 241 2.96 10.35 6.46
C VAL A 241 3.91 11.55 6.28
N ALA A 242 4.05 12.40 7.30
CA ALA A 242 4.95 13.55 7.25
C ALA A 242 6.43 13.13 7.05
N ASP A 243 6.88 12.08 7.74
CA ASP A 243 8.22 11.51 7.58
C ASP A 243 8.45 10.99 6.15
N ARG A 244 7.46 10.33 5.55
CA ARG A 244 7.52 9.90 4.14
C ARG A 244 7.61 11.08 3.17
N LEU A 245 6.79 12.12 3.38
CA LEU A 245 6.85 13.35 2.57
C LEU A 245 8.23 14.01 2.66
N ALA A 246 8.78 14.14 3.87
CA ALA A 246 10.11 14.70 4.07
C ALA A 246 11.20 13.86 3.40
N ALA A 247 11.15 12.53 3.55
CA ALA A 247 12.10 11.61 2.90
C ALA A 247 12.01 11.65 1.36
N ALA A 248 10.85 11.98 0.79
CA ALA A 248 10.65 12.20 -0.64
C ALA A 248 11.04 13.62 -1.11
N GLY A 249 11.58 14.46 -0.23
CA GLY A 249 11.98 15.84 -0.51
C GLY A 249 10.82 16.84 -0.57
N ALA A 250 9.65 16.49 -0.04
CA ALA A 250 8.48 17.36 0.09
C ALA A 250 8.41 17.99 1.49
N GLU A 251 9.52 18.56 1.96
CA GLU A 251 9.66 19.11 3.32
C GLU A 251 8.62 20.19 3.64
N ASP A 252 8.25 21.03 2.67
CA ASP A 252 7.20 22.04 2.81
C ASP A 252 5.82 21.41 3.12
N GLN A 253 5.51 20.24 2.53
CA GLN A 253 4.26 19.54 2.78
C GLN A 253 4.30 18.82 4.13
N ALA A 254 5.44 18.22 4.49
CA ALA A 254 5.64 17.62 5.81
C ALA A 254 5.51 18.68 6.93
N ALA A 255 6.09 19.87 6.75
CA ALA A 255 5.99 20.97 7.70
C ALA A 255 4.54 21.41 7.96
N ARG A 256 3.69 21.44 6.92
CA ARG A 256 2.26 21.75 7.05
C ARG A 256 1.50 20.79 7.95
N LEU A 257 2.03 19.58 8.16
CA LEU A 257 1.42 18.57 9.02
C LEU A 257 1.85 18.69 10.49
N LEU A 258 2.84 19.53 10.83
CA LEU A 258 3.27 19.72 12.22
C LEU A 258 2.12 20.01 13.20
N PRO A 259 1.10 20.83 12.88
CA PRO A 259 -0.02 21.05 13.81
C PRO A 259 -0.89 19.83 14.05
N VAL A 260 -0.91 18.87 13.11
CA VAL A 260 -1.64 17.61 13.25
C VAL A 260 -0.80 16.58 14.02
N VAL A 261 0.51 16.55 13.76
CA VAL A 261 1.46 15.64 14.41
C VAL A 261 1.72 16.02 15.87
N PHE A 262 1.84 17.32 16.15
CA PHE A 262 2.16 17.85 17.48
C PHE A 262 1.15 18.92 17.92
N PRO A 263 -0.15 18.57 18.04
CA PRO A 263 -1.21 19.53 18.33
C PRO A 263 -1.05 20.20 19.70
N ASP A 264 -0.39 19.54 20.64
CA ASP A 264 -0.10 20.00 22.00
C ASP A 264 1.16 20.87 22.10
N ARG A 265 1.96 20.96 21.03
CA ARG A 265 3.23 21.71 20.98
C ARG A 265 3.17 22.94 20.06
N HIS A 266 2.00 23.18 19.46
CA HIS A 266 1.71 24.34 18.62
C HIS A 266 1.02 25.42 19.45
N ASP A 267 1.75 26.46 19.85
CA ASP A 267 1.23 27.57 20.65
C ASP A 267 1.32 28.89 19.87
N ASN A 268 0.23 29.65 19.81
CA ASN A 268 0.16 30.95 19.11
C ASN A 268 0.69 30.96 17.67
N GLY A 269 0.54 29.85 16.94
CA GLY A 269 0.99 29.76 15.55
C GLY A 269 2.47 29.42 15.37
N VAL A 270 3.16 28.97 16.44
CA VAL A 270 4.59 28.63 16.39
C VAL A 270 4.88 27.32 17.11
N PHE A 271 5.97 26.69 16.71
CA PHE A 271 6.62 25.55 17.36
C PHE A 271 7.89 26.01 18.08
N THR A 272 8.14 25.41 19.25
CA THR A 272 9.38 25.61 19.99
C THR A 272 10.31 24.43 19.77
N TRP A 273 11.57 24.73 19.45
CA TRP A 273 12.66 23.75 19.37
C TRP A 273 13.77 24.14 20.34
N GLY A 274 14.52 23.15 20.83
CA GLY A 274 15.74 23.41 21.59
C GLY A 274 16.95 23.41 20.66
N GLY A 275 17.86 24.37 20.82
CA GLY A 275 19.15 24.40 20.13
C GLY A 275 20.29 24.52 21.11
N VAL A 276 21.36 23.75 20.92
CA VAL A 276 22.58 23.79 21.73
C VAL A 276 23.80 23.90 20.82
N SER A 277 24.68 24.87 21.08
CA SER A 277 26.07 24.83 20.60
C SER A 277 27.03 24.43 21.72
N ILE A 278 28.01 23.59 21.42
CA ILE A 278 28.85 22.94 22.42
C ILE A 278 30.30 23.39 22.26
N GLU A 279 30.72 24.34 23.11
CA GLU A 279 32.10 24.80 23.21
C GLU A 279 32.91 23.81 24.06
N ARG A 280 34.02 23.28 23.53
CA ARG A 280 34.87 22.28 24.21
C ARG A 280 36.30 22.77 24.33
N ALA A 281 36.86 22.68 25.54
CA ALA A 281 38.25 23.02 25.77
C ALA A 281 38.84 22.28 26.98
N GLU A 282 40.16 22.22 27.05
CA GLU A 282 40.89 21.80 28.24
C GLU A 282 41.30 23.01 29.08
N CYS A 283 40.73 23.11 30.28
CA CYS A 283 40.99 24.17 31.25
C CYS A 283 41.82 23.61 32.40
N LYS A 284 43.10 23.98 32.49
CA LYS A 284 44.01 23.54 33.57
C LYS A 284 44.07 22.01 33.75
N GLY A 285 44.07 21.24 32.65
CA GLY A 285 44.08 19.77 32.70
C GLY A 285 42.72 19.12 32.83
N VAL A 286 41.62 19.89 32.85
CA VAL A 286 40.25 19.39 32.98
C VAL A 286 39.49 19.65 31.69
N LYS A 287 38.86 18.60 31.15
CA LYS A 287 37.96 18.73 30.01
C LYS A 287 36.71 19.49 30.44
N THR A 288 36.44 20.61 29.78
CA THR A 288 35.31 21.48 30.08
C THR A 288 34.46 21.65 28.84
N ALA A 289 33.14 21.57 28.99
CA ALA A 289 32.17 21.86 27.94
C ALA A 289 31.19 22.95 28.41
N VAL A 290 30.93 23.93 27.55
CA VAL A 290 29.86 24.91 27.75
C VAL A 290 28.77 24.64 26.73
N LEU A 291 27.57 24.32 27.21
CA LEU A 291 26.38 24.16 26.39
C LEU A 291 25.68 25.51 26.30
N HIS A 292 25.78 26.14 25.14
CA HIS A 292 25.07 27.36 24.78
C HIS A 292 23.69 27.01 24.26
N VAL A 293 22.68 27.13 25.12
CA VAL A 293 21.29 26.73 24.86
C VAL A 293 20.48 27.93 24.40
N ALA A 294 19.71 27.78 23.33
CA ALA A 294 18.72 28.76 22.89
C ALA A 294 17.38 28.08 22.63
N GLU A 295 16.28 28.77 22.94
CA GLU A 295 14.98 28.40 22.40
C GLU A 295 14.89 28.89 20.95
N ILE A 296 14.39 28.03 20.06
CA ILE A 296 14.16 28.34 18.66
C ILE A 296 12.65 28.39 18.43
N THR A 297 12.16 29.50 17.90
CA THR A 297 10.75 29.66 17.52
C THR A 297 10.61 29.55 16.00
N GLU A 298 9.72 28.67 15.55
CA GLU A 298 9.52 28.36 14.13
C GLU A 298 8.02 28.36 13.76
N PRO A 299 7.58 29.07 12.70
CA PRO A 299 6.16 29.24 12.38
C PRO A 299 5.46 28.05 11.68
N GLY A 300 6.02 26.85 11.74
CA GLY A 300 5.49 25.64 11.07
C GLY A 300 5.84 25.53 9.59
N LYS A 301 6.93 26.16 9.14
CA LYS A 301 7.41 26.10 7.75
C LYS A 301 8.49 25.06 7.53
N ARG A 302 9.03 24.47 8.59
CA ARG A 302 10.17 23.54 8.52
C ARG A 302 9.86 22.26 9.25
N TRP A 303 9.97 21.13 8.56
CA TRP A 303 9.91 19.82 9.21
C TRP A 303 11.09 19.62 10.17
N ILE A 304 12.27 20.15 9.81
CA ILE A 304 13.51 20.10 10.60
C ILE A 304 14.17 21.49 10.57
N VAL A 305 14.66 21.99 11.71
CA VAL A 305 15.23 23.34 11.83
C VAL A 305 16.76 23.42 11.73
N ASN A 306 17.44 22.28 11.60
CA ASN A 306 18.87 22.15 11.86
C ASN A 306 19.75 23.11 11.05
N ASP A 307 19.55 23.19 9.74
CA ASP A 307 20.48 23.89 8.87
C ASP A 307 20.48 25.40 9.08
N GLU A 308 19.33 25.99 9.40
CA GLU A 308 19.17 27.43 9.58
C GLU A 308 19.62 27.92 10.96
N VAL A 309 19.72 27.03 11.95
CA VAL A 309 20.10 27.40 13.32
C VAL A 309 21.59 27.20 13.61
N ILE A 310 22.33 26.48 12.75
CA ILE A 310 23.77 26.22 12.94
C ILE A 310 24.57 27.52 13.07
N GLU A 311 24.46 28.43 12.10
CA GLU A 311 25.23 29.69 12.10
C GLU A 311 24.85 30.60 13.28
N PRO A 312 23.55 30.85 13.58
CA PRO A 312 23.14 31.56 14.79
C PRO A 312 23.73 30.95 16.07
N LEU A 313 23.64 29.61 16.23
CA LEU A 313 24.13 28.91 17.42
C LEU A 313 25.66 28.94 17.53
N ARG A 314 26.40 28.97 16.42
CA ARG A 314 27.87 29.09 16.41
C ARG A 314 28.36 30.52 16.62
N SER A 315 27.52 31.52 16.38
CA SER A 315 27.86 32.93 16.54
C SER A 315 27.91 33.41 18.00
N VAL A 316 27.51 32.56 18.95
CA VAL A 316 27.48 32.88 20.37
C VAL A 316 28.88 33.15 20.94
N LYS A 317 28.97 33.99 21.97
CA LYS A 317 30.26 34.48 22.48
C LYS A 317 31.02 33.37 23.25
N PRO A 318 32.26 33.04 22.85
CA PRO A 318 33.09 32.05 23.56
C PRO A 318 33.33 32.37 25.03
N ARG A 319 33.21 31.35 25.87
CA ARG A 319 33.40 31.40 27.33
C ARG A 319 34.70 30.76 27.75
N LEU A 320 35.20 29.77 27.01
CA LEU A 320 36.44 29.05 27.29
C LEU A 320 37.68 29.67 26.63
N LYS A 321 37.63 30.96 26.26
CA LYS A 321 38.73 31.72 25.62
C LYS A 321 40.09 31.71 26.34
N LYS A 322 40.16 31.27 27.60
CA LYS A 322 41.40 31.14 28.39
C LYS A 322 41.91 29.69 28.48
N CYS A 323 41.23 28.76 27.83
CA CYS A 323 41.51 27.34 27.83
C CYS A 323 42.04 26.90 26.46
N THR A 324 42.58 25.69 26.37
CA THR A 324 43.06 25.13 25.09
C THR A 324 41.87 24.50 24.36
N PRO A 325 41.40 25.07 23.22
CA PRO A 325 40.23 24.55 22.53
C PRO A 325 40.51 23.15 21.97
N GLU A 326 39.50 22.28 21.97
CA GLU A 326 39.56 21.04 21.21
C GLU A 326 39.49 21.33 19.70
N PRO A 327 40.16 20.55 18.85
CA PRO A 327 40.12 20.76 17.39
C PRO A 327 38.73 20.50 16.81
N GLY A 328 38.36 21.30 15.80
CA GLY A 328 37.09 21.20 15.08
C GLY A 328 36.10 22.30 15.46
N ASP A 329 35.01 22.39 14.70
CA ASP A 329 33.93 23.32 14.99
C ASP A 329 33.16 22.88 16.24
N TRP A 330 32.43 23.83 16.82
CA TRP A 330 31.48 23.52 17.88
C TRP A 330 30.35 22.67 17.32
N GLU A 331 30.05 21.60 18.05
CA GLU A 331 28.93 20.73 17.73
C GLU A 331 27.63 21.50 17.99
N VAL A 332 26.71 21.41 17.04
CA VAL A 332 25.37 21.97 17.17
C VAL A 332 24.38 20.82 17.20
N VAL A 333 23.51 20.81 18.20
CA VAL A 333 22.49 19.80 18.40
C VAL A 333 21.15 20.49 18.60
N THR A 334 20.11 19.96 18.01
CA THR A 334 18.73 20.43 18.15
C THR A 334 17.86 19.34 18.76
N THR A 335 16.68 19.71 19.26
CA THR A 335 15.66 18.71 19.58
C THR A 335 15.22 18.00 18.29
N PRO A 336 15.00 16.67 18.32
CA PRO A 336 14.60 15.91 17.13
C PRO A 336 13.16 16.19 16.67
N GLU A 337 12.35 16.78 17.55
CA GLU A 337 10.97 17.19 17.31
C GLU A 337 10.69 18.47 18.12
N PRO A 338 9.60 19.21 17.83
CA PRO A 338 9.17 20.33 18.65
C PRO A 338 8.99 19.90 20.10
N VAL A 339 9.29 20.78 21.05
CA VAL A 339 9.10 20.53 22.48
C VAL A 339 8.04 21.48 23.04
N ALA A 340 7.43 21.13 24.18
CA ALA A 340 6.54 22.07 24.84
C ALA A 340 7.36 23.27 25.37
N ARG A 341 6.69 24.42 25.49
CA ARG A 341 7.34 25.64 25.96
C ARG A 341 7.92 25.45 27.36
N GLY A 342 9.19 25.79 27.56
CA GLY A 342 9.90 25.62 28.81
C GLY A 342 10.52 24.23 29.04
N GLU A 343 10.34 23.27 28.13
CA GLU A 343 11.00 21.96 28.21
C GLU A 343 12.44 21.95 27.65
N VAL A 344 12.85 23.02 26.98
CA VAL A 344 14.21 23.17 26.42
C VAL A 344 15.27 23.03 27.52
N ASP A 345 15.03 23.61 28.69
CA ASP A 345 15.93 23.51 29.85
C ASP A 345 16.10 22.05 30.34
N ASP A 346 15.02 21.27 30.37
CA ASP A 346 15.06 19.87 30.80
C ASP A 346 15.78 18.99 29.78
N TRP A 347 15.54 19.22 28.49
CA TRP A 347 16.29 18.58 27.42
C TRP A 347 17.78 18.93 27.49
N ALA A 348 18.13 20.21 27.68
CA ALA A 348 19.52 20.65 27.81
C ALA A 348 20.21 20.04 29.04
N ARG A 349 19.51 19.89 30.17
CA ARG A 349 20.02 19.18 31.36
C ARG A 349 20.33 17.71 31.07
N LYS A 350 19.48 17.01 30.31
CA LYS A 350 19.74 15.63 29.87
C LYS A 350 20.98 15.57 28.97
N LEU A 351 21.12 16.49 28.03
CA LEU A 351 22.30 16.59 27.16
C LEU A 351 23.57 16.85 27.99
N ALA A 352 23.53 17.78 28.95
CA ALA A 352 24.64 18.01 29.87
C ALA A 352 25.06 16.74 30.63
N GLY A 353 24.09 15.94 31.08
CA GLY A 353 24.32 14.63 31.69
C GLY A 353 25.13 13.68 30.80
N GLN A 354 24.81 13.63 29.51
CA GLN A 354 25.55 12.81 28.54
C GLN A 354 27.00 13.29 28.38
N TRP A 355 27.23 14.60 28.36
CA TRP A 355 28.59 15.16 28.29
C TRP A 355 29.39 14.94 29.57
N MET A 356 28.76 15.06 30.74
CA MET A 356 29.38 14.72 32.03
C MET A 356 29.80 13.25 32.07
N SER A 357 28.98 12.32 31.55
CA SER A 357 29.36 10.90 31.47
C SER A 357 30.53 10.62 30.53
N ARG A 358 30.85 11.55 29.61
CA ARG A 358 32.04 11.50 28.73
C ARG A 358 33.29 12.08 29.41
N GLY A 359 33.19 12.51 30.67
CA GLY A 359 34.31 13.03 31.47
C GLY A 359 34.54 14.54 31.37
N TYR A 360 33.55 15.31 30.91
CA TYR A 360 33.60 16.77 30.89
C TYR A 360 33.01 17.37 32.18
N GLU A 361 33.61 18.44 32.70
CA GLU A 361 32.90 19.41 33.53
C GLU A 361 31.99 20.25 32.63
N VAL A 362 30.69 20.28 32.92
CA VAL A 362 29.70 20.89 32.04
C VAL A 362 29.06 22.11 32.68
N GLU A 363 29.02 23.21 31.94
CA GLU A 363 28.27 24.42 32.27
C GLU A 363 27.16 24.65 31.24
N ILE A 364 25.95 24.96 31.69
CA ILE A 364 24.83 25.34 30.81
C ILE A 364 24.70 26.87 30.80
N ARG A 365 24.58 27.46 29.61
CA ARG A 365 24.39 28.89 29.39
C ARG A 365 23.21 29.12 28.47
N ASN A 366 22.21 29.84 28.98
CA ASN A 366 21.08 30.26 28.16
C ASN A 366 21.49 31.51 27.37
N GLU A 367 21.43 31.39 26.05
CA GLU A 367 21.69 32.43 25.07
C GLU A 367 20.35 33.01 24.57
N PRO A 368 20.36 34.15 23.85
CA PRO A 368 19.13 34.74 23.30
C PRO A 368 18.38 33.78 22.36
N ASP A 369 17.06 33.84 22.40
CA ASP A 369 16.18 33.06 21.54
C ASP A 369 16.46 33.33 20.05
N ILE A 370 16.28 32.29 19.23
CA ILE A 370 16.38 32.33 17.78
C ILE A 370 14.97 32.32 17.21
N VAL A 371 14.63 33.32 16.40
CA VAL A 371 13.32 33.38 15.72
C VAL A 371 13.54 33.14 14.24
N LEU A 372 13.01 32.03 13.73
CA LEU A 372 13.06 31.71 12.30
C LEU A 372 11.89 32.39 11.57
N PRO A 373 12.12 32.85 10.32
CA PRO A 373 11.12 33.57 9.54
C PRO A 373 10.03 32.67 8.94
#